data_AF-H2CYN7-F1
#
_entry.id   AF-H2CYN7-F1
#
_cell.length_a   1.000
_cell.length_b   1.000
_cell.length_c   1.000
_cell.angle_alpha   90.00
_cell.angle_beta   90.00
_cell.angle_gamma   90.00
#
_symmetry.space_group_name_H-M   'P 1'
#
loop_
_entity.id
_entity.type
_entity.pdbx_description
1 polymer ?
#
loop_
_entity_poly.entity_id
_entity_poly.type
_entity_poly.pdbx_seq_one_letter_code
_entity_poly.pdbx_strand_id
1 'polypeptide(L)'
;MAIIAIPLLTVIILLSSCICAFADSLSEDHWKFVCSSSRETILEILECSTPLETQDSKDRIERLLGCTGMPEIEILTSMCRMDTLPKQKKELISNCIEQTFGDIDPSEPNPVIPCIEQLPAYQKMVRGG
;
A
#
# COMPACT_ATOMS: atom_id res chain seq x y z
N MET A 1 -35.22 -7.91 33.20
CA MET A 1 -34.03 -8.59 32.68
C MET A 1 -34.32 -9.04 31.26
N ALA A 2 -33.65 -8.44 30.28
CA ALA A 2 -33.45 -8.99 28.95
C ALA A 2 -32.26 -8.23 28.37
N ILE A 3 -31.07 -8.83 28.46
CA ILE A 3 -29.86 -8.34 27.80
C ILE A 3 -30.01 -8.78 26.35
N ILE A 4 -30.39 -7.86 25.47
CA ILE A 4 -30.30 -8.10 24.04
C ILE A 4 -28.84 -7.82 23.66
N ALA A 5 -28.05 -8.90 23.62
CA ALA A 5 -26.74 -8.90 23.00
C ALA A 5 -26.94 -8.72 21.49
N ILE A 6 -26.83 -7.48 21.02
CA ILE A 6 -26.71 -7.19 19.60
C ILE A 6 -25.27 -7.52 19.20
N PRO A 7 -25.05 -8.41 18.21
CA PRO A 7 -23.72 -8.83 17.84
C PRO A 7 -22.93 -7.65 17.26
N LEU A 8 -21.73 -7.44 17.81
CA LEU A 8 -20.64 -6.60 17.29
C LEU A 8 -20.19 -7.12 15.91
N LEU A 9 -21.02 -6.99 14.88
CA LEU A 9 -20.73 -7.50 13.53
C LEU A 9 -21.08 -6.50 12.43
N THR A 10 -21.16 -5.22 12.78
CA THR A 10 -21.41 -4.11 11.85
C THR A 10 -20.44 -2.93 12.06
N VAL A 11 -19.19 -3.22 12.41
CA VAL A 11 -18.08 -2.24 12.39
C VAL A 11 -16.91 -2.80 11.58
N ILE A 12 -17.19 -3.30 10.36
CA ILE A 12 -16.14 -3.73 9.40
C ILE A 12 -16.26 -2.94 8.07
N ILE A 13 -17.21 -2.01 7.94
CA ILE A 13 -17.49 -1.33 6.65
C ILE A 13 -17.06 0.16 6.64
N LEU A 14 -16.37 0.67 7.68
CA LEU A 14 -16.02 2.10 7.78
C LEU A 14 -14.58 2.37 8.22
N LEU A 15 -13.62 1.86 7.44
CA LEU A 15 -12.27 2.43 7.29
C LEU A 15 -11.93 2.47 5.78
N SER A 16 -12.85 2.95 4.94
CA SER A 16 -12.71 4.22 4.20
C SER A 16 -11.27 4.67 3.95
N SER A 17 -10.87 4.51 2.67
CA SER A 17 -10.11 5.47 1.87
C SER A 17 -8.73 5.89 2.38
N CYS A 18 -7.68 5.15 1.98
CA CYS A 18 -6.32 5.67 1.85
C CYS A 18 -5.34 4.66 1.20
N ILE A 19 -4.87 4.89 -0.05
CA ILE A 19 -3.48 5.38 -0.36
C ILE A 19 -2.99 5.11 -1.82
N CYS A 20 -3.44 5.94 -2.76
CA CYS A 20 -3.44 5.75 -4.22
C CYS A 20 -2.09 5.68 -4.99
N ALA A 21 -0.91 5.62 -4.35
CA ALA A 21 0.37 5.45 -5.07
C ALA A 21 0.75 4.00 -5.32
N PHE A 22 0.52 3.19 -4.29
CA PHE A 22 0.60 1.73 -4.29
C PHE A 22 -0.81 1.13 -4.25
N ALA A 23 -1.84 1.87 -3.82
CA ALA A 23 -3.14 1.26 -3.49
C ALA A 23 -4.19 1.24 -4.60
N ASP A 24 -4.06 1.95 -5.72
CA ASP A 24 -5.14 1.97 -6.73
C ASP A 24 -5.04 0.87 -7.80
N SER A 25 -3.91 0.17 -7.89
CA SER A 25 -3.67 -0.85 -8.94
C SER A 25 -3.14 -2.18 -8.40
N LEU A 26 -2.61 -2.23 -7.18
CA LEU A 26 -2.29 -3.49 -6.53
C LEU A 26 -3.59 -4.16 -6.06
N SER A 27 -3.87 -5.35 -6.59
CA SER A 27 -4.96 -6.17 -6.07
C SER A 27 -4.71 -6.59 -4.62
N GLU A 28 -5.75 -7.13 -3.97
CA GLU A 28 -5.65 -7.66 -2.60
C GLU A 28 -4.51 -8.68 -2.44
N ASP A 29 -4.29 -9.54 -3.43
CA ASP A 29 -3.19 -10.52 -3.42
C ASP A 29 -1.82 -9.86 -3.46
N HIS A 30 -1.64 -8.82 -4.28
CA HIS A 30 -0.39 -8.07 -4.32
C HIS A 30 -0.11 -7.43 -2.95
N TRP A 31 -1.12 -6.80 -2.34
CA TRP A 31 -1.00 -6.22 -1.00
C TRP A 31 -0.67 -7.26 0.06
N LYS A 32 -1.36 -8.39 0.04
CA LYS A 32 -1.11 -9.50 0.96
C LYS A 32 0.31 -10.03 0.83
N PHE A 33 0.81 -10.15 -0.39
CA PHE A 33 2.19 -10.56 -0.64
C PHE A 33 3.18 -9.53 -0.10
N VAL A 34 3.04 -8.25 -0.45
CA VAL A 34 3.93 -7.18 0.02
C VAL A 34 3.94 -7.12 1.55
N CYS A 35 2.77 -7.18 2.19
CA CYS A 35 2.67 -7.06 3.64
C CYS A 35 3.10 -8.31 4.42
N SER A 36 3.21 -9.46 3.77
CA SER A 36 3.78 -10.69 4.35
C SER A 36 5.24 -10.92 3.97
N SER A 37 5.79 -10.09 3.06
CA SER A 37 7.16 -10.20 2.57
C SER A 37 8.18 -9.66 3.57
N SER A 38 9.41 -10.15 3.46
CA SER A 38 10.53 -9.62 4.24
C SER A 38 10.96 -8.26 3.71
N ARG A 39 11.75 -7.53 4.50
CA ARG A 39 12.30 -6.23 4.08
C ARG A 39 13.16 -6.37 2.81
N GLU A 40 13.91 -7.46 2.70
CA GLU A 40 14.76 -7.77 1.56
C GLU A 40 13.93 -7.98 0.29
N THR A 41 12.82 -8.73 0.37
CA THR A 41 11.90 -8.90 -0.76
C THR A 41 11.24 -7.60 -1.18
N ILE A 42 10.87 -6.73 -0.23
CA ILE A 42 10.31 -5.41 -0.56
C ILE A 42 11.36 -4.54 -1.28
N LEU A 43 12.63 -4.59 -0.85
CA LEU A 43 13.71 -3.89 -1.56
C LEU A 43 13.91 -4.43 -2.97
N GLU A 44 13.90 -5.76 -3.15
CA GLU A 44 14.01 -6.38 -4.48
C GLU A 44 12.90 -5.91 -5.43
N ILE A 45 11.66 -5.80 -4.92
CA ILE A 45 10.52 -5.28 -5.69
C ILE A 45 10.76 -3.83 -6.10
N LEU A 46 11.20 -2.97 -5.17
CA LEU A 46 11.47 -1.55 -5.43
C LEU A 46 12.63 -1.35 -6.43
N GLU A 47 13.71 -2.12 -6.28
CA GLU A 47 14.85 -2.09 -7.20
C GLU A 47 14.43 -2.52 -8.61
N CYS A 48 13.53 -3.51 -8.71
CA CYS A 48 12.94 -3.93 -9.98
C CYS A 48 12.01 -2.88 -10.60
N SER A 49 11.22 -2.15 -9.80
CA SER A 49 10.22 -1.19 -10.31
C SER A 49 10.83 0.16 -10.71
N THR A 50 11.90 0.60 -10.04
CA THR A 50 12.61 1.87 -10.29
C THR A 50 12.90 2.17 -11.79
N PRO A 51 13.43 1.21 -12.61
CA PRO A 51 13.66 1.46 -14.03
C PRO A 51 12.39 1.52 -14.88
N LEU A 52 11.25 1.05 -14.36
CA LEU A 52 9.95 1.01 -15.06
C LEU A 52 9.10 2.25 -14.76
N GLU A 53 9.49 3.05 -13.78
CA GLU A 53 8.80 4.26 -13.38
C GLU A 53 8.94 5.39 -14.40
N THR A 54 7.82 6.06 -14.67
CA THR A 54 7.78 7.31 -15.43
C THR A 54 8.35 8.46 -14.60
N GLN A 55 8.74 9.56 -15.25
CA GLN A 55 9.19 10.76 -14.53
C GLN A 55 8.10 11.30 -13.59
N ASP A 56 6.84 11.29 -14.02
CA ASP A 56 5.73 11.74 -13.18
C ASP A 56 5.53 10.84 -11.95
N SER A 57 5.71 9.52 -12.09
CA SER A 57 5.71 8.60 -10.96
C SER A 57 6.81 8.94 -9.95
N LYS A 58 8.02 9.24 -10.44
CA LYS A 58 9.16 9.63 -9.60
C LYS A 58 8.88 10.94 -8.87
N ASP A 59 8.38 11.95 -9.58
CA ASP A 59 8.05 13.26 -9.00
C ASP A 59 6.94 13.15 -7.93
N ARG A 60 5.99 12.23 -8.11
CA ARG A 60 4.99 11.89 -7.09
C ARG A 60 5.63 11.20 -5.89
N ILE A 61 6.48 10.19 -6.09
CA ILE A 61 7.20 9.53 -4.99
C ILE A 61 8.03 10.55 -4.21
N GLU A 62 8.78 11.43 -4.88
CA GLU A 62 9.57 12.48 -4.20
C GLU A 62 8.69 13.42 -3.36
N ARG A 63 7.52 13.85 -3.87
CA ARG A 63 6.55 14.63 -3.09
C ARG A 63 6.05 13.88 -1.86
N LEU A 64 5.78 12.59 -2.00
CA LEU A 64 5.36 11.73 -0.89
C LEU A 64 6.44 11.63 0.19
N LEU A 65 7.70 11.39 -0.22
CA LEU A 65 8.85 11.32 0.69
C LEU A 65 9.06 12.66 1.40
N GLY A 66 8.95 13.78 0.67
CA GLY A 66 9.07 15.12 1.22
C GLY A 66 7.96 15.47 2.21
N CYS A 67 6.71 15.09 1.92
CA CYS A 67 5.57 15.34 2.80
C CYS A 67 5.65 14.52 4.09
N THR A 68 6.03 13.25 3.99
CA THR A 68 6.08 12.33 5.13
C THR A 68 7.37 12.42 5.93
N GLY A 69 8.48 12.86 5.32
CA GLY A 69 9.81 12.79 5.89
C GLY A 69 10.32 11.36 6.10
N MET A 70 9.70 10.37 5.44
CA MET A 70 9.99 8.95 5.60
C MET A 70 10.57 8.38 4.30
N PRO A 71 11.50 7.39 4.38
CA PRO A 71 11.92 6.65 3.20
C PRO A 71 10.79 5.76 2.68
N GLU A 72 10.76 5.49 1.38
CA GLU A 72 9.69 4.74 0.69
C GLU A 72 9.35 3.40 1.36
N ILE A 73 10.37 2.63 1.74
CA ILE A 73 10.19 1.35 2.44
C ILE A 73 9.51 1.51 3.81
N GLU A 74 9.77 2.60 4.52
CA GLU A 74 9.09 2.86 5.80
C GLU A 74 7.63 3.24 5.59
N ILE A 75 7.33 3.98 4.51
CA ILE A 75 5.95 4.30 4.13
C ILE A 75 5.20 3.00 3.82
N LEU A 76 5.75 2.13 2.98
CA LEU A 76 5.15 0.82 2.64
C LEU A 76 4.92 -0.07 3.85
N THR A 77 5.93 -0.21 4.70
CA THR A 77 5.80 -1.03 5.91
C THR A 77 4.82 -0.42 6.92
N SER A 78 4.71 0.91 6.96
CA SER A 78 3.70 1.62 7.75
C SER A 78 2.30 1.37 7.21
N MET A 79 2.12 1.38 5.89
CA MET A 79 0.83 1.06 5.26
C MET A 79 0.34 -0.34 5.63
N CYS A 80 1.22 -1.34 5.57
CA CYS A 80 0.91 -2.72 5.97
C CYS A 80 0.53 -2.87 7.45
N ARG A 81 0.77 -1.86 8.27
CA ARG A 81 0.52 -1.86 9.72
C ARG A 81 -0.35 -0.69 10.17
N MET A 82 -1.09 -0.08 9.24
CA MET A 82 -1.90 1.12 9.45
C MET A 82 -2.77 1.02 10.70
N ASP A 83 -3.36 -0.13 11.00
CA ASP A 83 -4.21 -0.32 12.18
C ASP A 83 -3.49 -0.13 13.52
N THR A 84 -2.18 -0.39 13.56
CA THR A 84 -1.35 -0.35 14.77
C THR A 84 -0.59 0.96 14.96
N LEU A 85 -0.57 1.83 13.94
CA LEU A 85 0.18 3.09 14.01
C LEU A 85 -0.47 4.09 14.99
N PRO A 86 0.32 5.00 15.58
CA PRO A 86 -0.23 6.15 16.29
C PRO A 86 -1.13 6.98 15.36
N LYS A 87 -2.26 7.50 15.88
CA LYS A 87 -3.23 8.29 15.11
C LYS A 87 -2.57 9.40 14.27
N GLN A 88 -1.64 10.15 14.86
CA GLN A 88 -0.91 11.22 14.17
C GLN A 88 -0.11 10.70 12.96
N LYS A 89 0.51 9.52 13.08
CA LYS A 89 1.28 8.93 11.97
C LYS A 89 0.35 8.44 10.86
N LYS A 90 -0.81 7.87 11.21
CA LYS A 90 -1.85 7.51 10.24
C LYS A 90 -2.32 8.74 9.45
N GLU A 91 -2.71 9.80 10.16
CA GLU A 91 -3.21 11.04 9.55
C GLU A 91 -2.15 11.68 8.64
N LEU A 92 -0.88 11.71 9.06
CA LEU A 92 0.21 12.22 8.23
C LEU A 92 0.33 11.44 6.91
N ILE A 93 0.43 10.11 7.00
CA ILE A 93 0.57 9.23 5.83
C ILE A 93 -0.63 9.40 4.91
N SER A 94 -1.84 9.27 5.45
CA SER A 94 -3.10 9.41 4.74
C SER A 94 -3.20 10.75 3.98
N ASN A 95 -2.96 11.87 4.66
CA ASN A 95 -3.05 13.20 4.06
C ASN A 95 -1.99 13.42 2.97
N CYS A 96 -0.75 12.98 3.22
CA CYS A 96 0.32 13.11 2.24
C CYS A 96 0.01 12.34 0.96
N ILE A 97 -0.63 11.19 1.08
CA ILE A 97 -1.00 10.41 -0.09
C ILE A 97 -2.16 11.04 -0.84
N GLU A 98 -3.21 11.46 -0.14
CA GLU A 98 -4.34 12.15 -0.80
C GLU A 98 -3.85 13.37 -1.60
N GLN A 99 -2.93 14.16 -1.06
CA GLN A 99 -2.35 15.31 -1.75
C GLN A 99 -1.46 14.95 -2.95
N THR A 100 -0.77 13.82 -2.88
CA THR A 100 0.21 13.43 -3.91
C THR A 100 -0.46 12.66 -5.06
N PHE A 101 -1.55 11.95 -4.76
CA PHE A 101 -2.13 10.92 -5.61
C PHE A 101 -3.65 11.07 -5.77
N GLY A 102 -4.26 12.17 -5.32
CA GLY A 102 -5.71 12.40 -5.43
C GLY A 102 -6.22 12.58 -6.87
N ASP A 103 -5.33 12.87 -7.82
CA ASP A 103 -5.65 13.15 -9.22
C ASP A 103 -5.01 12.15 -10.22
N ILE A 104 -4.63 10.94 -9.78
CA ILE A 104 -4.03 9.96 -10.71
C ILE A 104 -5.09 9.45 -11.71
N ASP A 105 -4.69 9.27 -12.96
CA ASP A 105 -5.42 8.49 -13.95
C ASP A 105 -5.32 6.98 -13.62
N PRO A 106 -6.41 6.30 -13.25
CA PRO A 106 -6.40 4.87 -12.90
C PRO A 106 -6.00 3.95 -14.06
N SER A 107 -5.85 4.47 -15.28
CA SER A 107 -5.36 3.73 -16.43
C SER A 107 -3.83 3.66 -16.53
N GLU A 108 -3.08 4.39 -15.70
CA GLU A 108 -1.61 4.29 -15.66
C GLU A 108 -1.16 2.92 -15.14
N PRO A 109 -0.27 2.21 -15.88
CA PRO A 109 0.22 0.91 -15.44
C PRO A 109 1.14 1.07 -14.22
N ASN A 110 0.95 0.21 -13.23
CA ASN A 110 1.79 0.23 -12.03
C ASN A 110 3.08 -0.58 -12.25
N PRO A 111 4.26 0.04 -12.15
CA PRO A 111 5.55 -0.62 -12.39
C PRO A 111 5.89 -1.70 -11.36
N VAL A 112 5.22 -1.73 -10.22
CA VAL A 112 5.43 -2.69 -9.13
C VAL A 112 4.79 -4.06 -9.44
N ILE A 113 3.65 -4.08 -10.15
CA ILE A 113 2.90 -5.31 -10.49
C ILE A 113 3.80 -6.35 -11.19
N PRO A 114 4.43 -6.04 -12.34
CA PRO A 114 5.22 -7.05 -13.04
C PRO A 114 6.42 -7.54 -12.21
N CYS A 115 6.94 -6.72 -11.28
CA CYS A 115 8.01 -7.13 -10.37
C CYS A 115 7.51 -8.12 -9.31
N ILE A 116 6.30 -7.90 -8.76
CA ILE A 116 5.67 -8.86 -7.84
C ILE A 116 5.34 -10.17 -8.56
N GLU A 117 4.71 -10.10 -9.73
CA GLU A 117 4.20 -11.29 -10.45
C GLU A 117 5.30 -12.23 -10.96
N GLN A 118 6.52 -11.71 -11.12
CA GLN A 118 7.71 -12.48 -11.50
C GLN A 118 8.31 -13.25 -10.32
N LEU A 119 8.01 -12.88 -9.06
CA LEU A 119 8.59 -13.54 -7.90
C LEU A 119 8.01 -14.94 -7.71
N PRO A 120 8.85 -16.00 -7.61
CA PRO A 120 8.39 -17.36 -7.38
C PRO A 120 7.54 -17.51 -6.11
N ALA A 121 7.85 -16.72 -5.08
CA ALA A 121 7.11 -16.70 -3.82
C ALA A 121 5.67 -16.20 -4.02
N TYR A 122 5.46 -15.15 -4.84
CA TYR A 122 4.13 -14.66 -5.17
C TYR A 122 3.35 -15.70 -5.98
N GLN A 123 3.97 -16.28 -7.02
CA GLN A 123 3.34 -17.31 -7.85
C GLN A 123 2.90 -18.53 -7.04
N LYS A 124 3.69 -18.92 -6.03
CA LYS A 124 3.34 -20.00 -5.10
C LYS A 124 2.16 -19.61 -4.21
N MET A 125 2.10 -18.37 -3.73
CA MET A 125 1.01 -17.86 -2.90
C MET A 125 -0.33 -17.89 -3.64
N VAL A 126 -0.37 -17.43 -4.89
CA VAL A 126 -1.62 -17.35 -5.68
C VAL A 126 -2.08 -18.70 -6.26
N ARG A 127 -1.16 -19.66 -6.50
CA ARG A 127 -1.52 -21.00 -7.02
C ARG A 127 -1.89 -22.01 -5.93
N GLY A 128 -1.55 -21.73 -4.67
CA GLY A 128 -1.78 -22.63 -3.54
C GLY A 128 -2.93 -22.21 -2.62
N GLY A 129 -3.68 -21.16 -2.99
CA GLY A 129 -4.86 -20.65 -2.28
C GLY A 129 -6.16 -21.31 -2.71
#